data_AF-A0A2E4Z3I9-F1
#
_entry.id   AF-A0A2E4Z3I9-F1
#
_cell.length_a   1.000
_cell.length_b   1.000
_cell.length_c   1.000
_cell.angle_alpha   90.00
_cell.angle_beta   90.00
_cell.angle_gamma   90.00
#
_symmetry.space_group_name_H-M   'P 1'
#
loop_
_entity.id
_entity.type
_entity.pdbx_description
1 polymer ?
#
loop_
_entity_poly.entity_id
_entity_poly.type
_entity_poly.pdbx_seq_one_letter_code
_entity_poly.pdbx_strand_id
1 'polypeptide(L)'
;MPDVFITALVLSFTLVRLIKGSWLRYPGHVAVSILGGMVGLILLMLVEPGSQNDWVSGNSAAAVGAWGAMALFDRISGGATS
;
A
#
# COMPACT_ATOMS: atom_id res chain seq x y z
N MET A 1 16.69 4.58 -2.54
CA MET A 1 15.94 3.31 -2.48
C MET A 1 15.31 3.07 -1.11
N PRO A 2 16.08 3.02 0.01
CA PRO A 2 15.49 2.77 1.33
C PRO A 2 14.53 3.89 1.75
N ASP A 3 14.85 5.12 1.37
CA ASP A 3 14.03 6.33 1.45
C ASP A 3 12.60 6.13 0.93
N VAL A 4 12.40 5.74 -0.34
CA VAL A 4 11.07 5.47 -0.92
C VAL A 4 10.34 4.33 -0.20
N PHE A 5 11.06 3.29 0.23
CA PHE A 5 10.47 2.19 1.00
C PHE A 5 9.98 2.63 2.38
N ILE A 6 10.76 3.45 3.09
CA ILE A 6 10.40 3.99 4.41
C ILE A 6 9.19 4.91 4.27
N THR A 7 9.17 5.78 3.27
CA THR A 7 8.02 6.66 3.03
C THR A 7 6.79 5.85 2.64
N ALA A 8 6.91 4.85 1.78
CA ALA A 8 5.83 3.96 1.41
C ALA A 8 5.27 3.18 2.62
N LEU A 9 6.12 2.70 3.52
CA LEU A 9 5.69 2.05 4.77
C LEU A 9 4.87 3.00 5.63
N VAL A 10 5.39 4.20 5.91
CA VAL A 10 4.67 5.22 6.68
C VAL A 10 3.35 5.59 6.00
N LEU A 11 3.34 5.64 4.67
CA LEU A 11 2.17 5.94 3.86
C LEU A 11 1.13 4.81 3.97
N SER A 12 1.53 3.54 3.88
CA SER A 12 0.63 2.38 4.11
C SER A 12 -0.05 2.46 5.47
N PHE A 13 0.71 2.71 6.53
CA PHE A 13 0.19 2.93 7.88
C PHE A 13 -0.82 4.10 7.91
N THR A 14 -0.44 5.25 7.37
CA THR A 14 -1.31 6.45 7.31
C THR A 14 -2.58 6.19 6.51
N LEU A 15 -2.49 5.45 5.41
CA LEU A 15 -3.59 5.14 4.50
C LEU A 15 -4.59 4.19 5.16
N VAL A 16 -4.14 3.17 5.92
CA VAL A 16 -5.05 2.38 6.76
C VAL A 16 -5.71 3.24 7.83
N ARG A 17 -4.94 4.16 8.46
CA ARG A 17 -5.50 5.03 9.50
C ARG A 17 -6.65 5.87 8.98
N LEU A 18 -6.49 6.41 7.78
CA LEU A 18 -7.46 7.26 7.08
C LEU A 18 -8.67 6.48 6.60
N ILE A 19 -8.49 5.29 6.01
CA ILE A 19 -9.58 4.54 5.38
C ILE A 19 -10.35 3.66 6.37
N LYS A 20 -9.65 2.95 7.26
CA LYS A 20 -10.26 1.96 8.17
C LYS A 20 -10.27 2.39 9.63
N GLY A 21 -9.51 3.41 10.01
CA GLY A 21 -9.44 3.87 11.40
C GLY A 21 -8.30 3.22 12.19
N SER A 22 -8.55 2.74 13.41
CA SER A 22 -7.46 2.28 14.30
C SER A 22 -6.76 1.02 13.78
N TRP A 23 -5.43 1.06 13.68
CA TRP A 23 -4.60 -0.09 13.26
C TRP A 23 -4.75 -1.30 14.18
N LEU A 24 -4.94 -1.07 15.48
CA LEU A 24 -5.15 -2.12 16.48
C LEU A 24 -6.44 -2.91 16.25
N ARG A 25 -7.43 -2.30 15.59
CA ARG A 25 -8.72 -2.95 15.28
C ARG A 25 -8.67 -3.73 13.96
N TYR A 26 -7.80 -3.32 13.03
CA TYR A 26 -7.67 -3.91 11.69
C TYR A 26 -6.20 -4.18 11.30
N PRO A 27 -5.46 -5.03 12.04
CA PRO A 27 -4.05 -5.31 11.76
C PRO A 27 -3.85 -6.03 10.42
N GLY A 28 -4.83 -6.81 9.96
CA GLY A 28 -4.81 -7.48 8.66
C GLY A 28 -4.75 -6.50 7.49
N HIS A 29 -5.50 -5.40 7.55
CA HIS A 29 -5.47 -4.36 6.51
C HIS A 29 -4.13 -3.65 6.43
N VAL A 30 -3.44 -3.48 7.56
CA VAL A 30 -2.05 -2.96 7.59
C VAL A 30 -1.11 -3.88 6.86
N ALA A 31 -1.11 -5.17 7.20
CA ALA A 31 -0.23 -6.15 6.56
C ALA A 31 -0.47 -6.21 5.04
N VAL A 32 -1.74 -6.25 4.61
CA VAL A 32 -2.07 -6.32 3.18
C VAL A 32 -1.73 -5.04 2.45
N SER A 33 -1.85 -3.88 3.09
CA SER A 33 -1.46 -2.60 2.47
C SER A 33 0.03 -2.46 2.23
N ILE A 34 0.85 -2.99 3.14
CA ILE A 34 2.31 -3.00 2.97
C ILE A 34 2.67 -3.92 1.81
N LEU A 35 2.09 -5.13 1.78
CA LEU A 35 2.29 -6.07 0.67
C LEU A 35 1.82 -5.48 -0.67
N GLY A 36 0.64 -4.83 -0.68
CA GLY A 36 0.11 -4.15 -1.85
C GLY A 36 1.04 -3.05 -2.36
N GLY A 37 1.61 -2.25 -1.45
CA GLY A 37 2.57 -1.21 -1.82
C GLY A 37 3.85 -1.79 -2.43
N MET A 38 4.36 -2.89 -1.88
CA MET A 38 5.50 -3.60 -2.48
C MET A 38 5.18 -4.12 -3.88
N VAL A 39 3.99 -4.72 -4.07
CA VAL A 39 3.53 -5.17 -5.39
C VAL A 39 3.41 -3.99 -6.37
N GLY A 40 2.89 -2.84 -5.92
CA GLY A 40 2.79 -1.62 -6.71
C GLY A 40 4.17 -1.13 -7.20
N LEU A 41 5.17 -1.14 -6.33
CA LEU A 41 6.55 -0.80 -6.70
C LEU A 41 7.17 -1.80 -7.68
N ILE A 42 6.91 -3.10 -7.51
CA ILE A 42 7.37 -4.15 -8.43
C ILE A 42 6.73 -3.97 -9.82
N LEU A 43 5.43 -3.66 -9.86
CA LEU A 43 4.73 -3.39 -11.13
C LEU A 43 5.28 -2.13 -11.80
N LEU A 44 5.54 -1.07 -11.05
CA LEU A 44 6.17 0.14 -11.60
C LEU A 44 7.57 -0.17 -12.14
N MET A 45 8.36 -0.97 -11.45
CA MET A 45 9.67 -1.42 -11.94
C MET A 45 9.57 -2.21 -13.25
N LEU A 46 8.50 -2.99 -13.44
CA LEU A 46 8.29 -3.79 -14.65
C LEU A 46 7.83 -2.94 -15.84
N VAL A 47 6.98 -1.94 -15.60
CA VAL A 47 6.43 -1.06 -16.64
C VAL A 47 7.42 0.04 -17.02
N GLU A 48 8.04 0.67 -16.02
CA GLU A 48 8.96 1.79 -16.19
C GLU A 48 10.18 1.64 -15.26
N PRO A 49 11.22 0.90 -15.70
CA PRO A 49 12.40 0.63 -14.90
C PRO A 49 13.10 1.92 -14.47
N GLY A 50 13.29 2.08 -13.16
CA GLY A 50 13.95 3.24 -12.55
C GLY A 50 12.98 4.21 -11.88
N SER A 51 11.73 4.29 -12.36
CA SER A 51 10.68 5.18 -11.83
C SER A 51 10.29 4.80 -10.40
N GLN A 52 10.47 3.55 -9.97
CA GLN A 52 10.25 3.13 -8.58
C GLN A 52 11.19 3.80 -7.56
N ASN A 53 12.31 4.39 -8.01
CA ASN A 53 13.25 5.10 -7.15
C ASN A 53 12.92 6.58 -7.02
N ASP A 54 12.05 7.11 -7.88
CA ASP A 54 11.64 8.50 -7.82
C ASP A 54 10.64 8.69 -6.68
N TRP A 55 10.83 9.79 -5.96
CA TRP A 55 10.04 10.07 -4.77
C TRP A 55 8.54 10.18 -5.06
N VAL A 56 8.15 10.73 -6.21
CA VAL A 56 6.72 10.90 -6.57
C VAL A 56 6.13 9.61 -7.12
N SER A 57 6.69 9.09 -8.21
CA SER A 57 6.14 7.92 -8.90
C SER A 57 6.23 6.66 -8.03
N GLY A 58 7.35 6.44 -7.34
CA GLY A 58 7.49 5.35 -6.37
C GLY A 58 6.43 5.40 -5.26
N ASN A 59 6.25 6.54 -4.59
CA ASN A 59 5.24 6.66 -3.54
C ASN A 59 3.80 6.55 -4.07
N SER A 60 3.52 7.08 -5.27
CA SER A 60 2.20 6.93 -5.90
C SER A 60 1.89 5.48 -6.25
N ALA A 61 2.84 4.73 -6.82
CA ALA A 61 2.66 3.33 -7.13
C ALA A 61 2.50 2.47 -5.87
N ALA A 62 3.26 2.76 -4.82
CA ALA A 62 3.07 2.14 -3.52
C ALA A 62 1.70 2.45 -2.92
N ALA A 63 1.22 3.69 -3.00
CA ALA A 63 -0.09 4.08 -2.49
C ALA A 63 -1.24 3.38 -3.25
N VAL A 64 -1.17 3.35 -4.59
CA VAL A 64 -2.17 2.67 -5.44
C VAL A 64 -2.16 1.16 -5.19
N GLY A 65 -0.98 0.54 -5.09
CA GLY A 65 -0.84 -0.87 -4.78
C GLY A 65 -1.39 -1.21 -3.39
N ALA A 66 -1.08 -0.39 -2.38
CA ALA A 66 -1.58 -0.55 -1.02
C ALA A 66 -3.11 -0.46 -0.96
N TRP A 67 -3.69 0.56 -1.60
CA TRP A 67 -5.14 0.75 -1.68
C TRP A 67 -5.82 -0.41 -2.43
N GLY A 68 -5.28 -0.80 -3.59
CA GLY A 68 -5.81 -1.90 -4.39
C GLY A 68 -5.79 -3.23 -3.64
N ALA A 69 -4.73 -3.51 -2.89
CA ALA A 69 -4.64 -4.71 -2.06
C ALA A 69 -5.64 -4.69 -0.90
N MET A 70 -5.85 -3.54 -0.25
CA MET A 70 -6.90 -3.40 0.76
C MET A 70 -8.29 -3.64 0.16
N ALA A 71 -8.58 -3.06 -1.01
CA ALA A 71 -9.87 -3.21 -1.68
C ALA A 71 -10.13 -4.67 -2.10
N LEU A 72 -9.09 -5.36 -2.58
CA LEU A 72 -9.16 -6.78 -2.89
C LEU A 72 -9.36 -7.62 -1.63
N PHE A 73 -8.65 -7.32 -0.56
CA PHE A 73 -8.78 -8.00 0.72
C PHE A 73 -10.17 -7.85 1.30
N ASP A 74 -10.74 -6.64 1.26
CA ASP A 74 -12.14 -6.40 1.63
C ASP A 74 -13.09 -7.26 0.80
N ARG A 75 -12.86 -7.37 -0.51
CA ARG A 75 -13.69 -8.18 -1.41
C ARG A 75 -13.62 -9.68 -1.10
N ILE A 76 -12.43 -10.19 -0.77
CA ILE A 76 -12.21 -11.62 -0.48
C ILE A 76 -12.70 -11.98 0.92
N SER A 77 -12.53 -11.08 1.90
CA SER A 77 -12.99 -11.28 3.27
C SER A 77 -14.51 -11.09 3.45
N GLY A 78 -15.26 -10.91 2.35
CA GLY A 78 -16.71 -10.79 2.35
C GLY A 78 -17.23 -9.42 2.75
N GLY A 79 -16.39 -8.39 2.65
CA GLY A 79 -16.64 -7.08 3.22
C GLY A 79 -16.51 -7.18 4.74
N ALA A 80 -15.34 -6.84 5.28
CA ALA A 80 -15.24 -6.37 6.65
C ALA A 80 -16.03 -5.04 6.74
N THR A 81 -17.34 -5.22 6.86
CA THR A 81 -18.40 -4.25 7.03
C THR A 81 -18.33 -3.68 8.45
N SER A 82 -18.71 -2.40 8.57
CA SER A 82 -18.66 -1.50 9.74
C SER A 82 -17.34 -0.77 10.02
#